data_AF-A0A084VBW3-F1
#
_entry.id   AF-A0A084VBW3-F1
#
_cell.length_a   1.000
_cell.length_b   1.000
_cell.length_c   1.000
_cell.angle_alpha   90.00
_cell.angle_beta   90.00
_cell.angle_gamma   90.00
#
_symmetry.space_group_name_H-M   'P 1'
#
loop_
_entity.id
_entity.type
_entity.pdbx_description
1 polymer ?
#
loop_
_entity_poly.entity_id
_entity_poly.type
_entity_poly.pdbx_seq_one_letter_code
_entity_poly.pdbx_strand_id
1 'polypeptide(L)'
;MDLDTALAEAKIAVDLFFNNKFNDAEALMKPMATSSMYHSVGHSVFTYLEAMLTFEQQHIAAASEALKQCLSVCNRYRKKNTLTETIGKTFKKVNYDQYTDLEAHAELCSAEALLLKAMLTFIEDETLTSLIKGGMKIRNCFAMYK
;
A
#
# COMPACT_ATOMS: atom_id res chain seq x y z
N MET A 1 -16.78 5.03 -6.63
CA MET A 1 -16.04 6.29 -6.47
C MET A 1 -14.96 6.32 -7.54
N ASP A 2 -14.87 7.44 -8.25
CA ASP A 2 -13.82 7.69 -9.23
C ASP A 2 -12.48 8.03 -8.57
N LEU A 3 -11.42 8.03 -9.37
CA LEU A 3 -10.05 8.23 -8.90
C LEU A 3 -9.81 9.63 -8.33
N ASP A 4 -10.38 10.66 -8.96
CA ASP A 4 -10.15 12.06 -8.57
C ASP A 4 -10.78 12.37 -7.21
N THR A 5 -12.01 11.89 -6.99
CA THR A 5 -12.68 12.00 -5.69
C THR A 5 -11.88 11.29 -4.60
N ALA A 6 -11.44 10.05 -4.87
CA ALA A 6 -10.66 9.28 -3.90
C ALA A 6 -9.32 9.96 -3.55
N LEU A 7 -8.67 10.58 -4.55
CA LEU A 7 -7.43 11.32 -4.36
C LEU A 7 -7.67 12.64 -3.58
N ALA A 8 -8.77 13.34 -3.84
CA ALA A 8 -9.14 14.55 -3.11
C ALA A 8 -9.40 14.24 -1.63
N GLU A 9 -10.16 13.18 -1.34
CA GLU A 9 -10.42 12.74 0.03
C GLU A 9 -9.14 12.27 0.73
N ALA A 10 -8.23 11.59 0.04
CA ALA A 10 -6.92 11.25 0.59
C ALA A 10 -6.10 12.49 0.97
N LYS A 11 -6.13 13.55 0.17
CA LYS A 11 -5.46 14.82 0.51
C LYS A 11 -6.09 15.47 1.75
N ILE A 12 -7.41 15.41 1.89
CA ILE A 12 -8.11 15.88 3.09
C ILE A 12 -7.70 15.04 4.31
N ALA A 13 -7.64 13.71 4.19
CA ALA A 13 -7.20 12.84 5.27
C ALA A 13 -5.76 13.15 5.71
N VAL A 14 -4.85 13.45 4.77
CA VAL A 14 -3.48 13.88 5.07
C VAL A 14 -3.47 15.21 5.84
N ASP A 15 -4.26 16.20 5.40
CA ASP A 15 -4.38 17.48 6.11
C ASP A 15 -4.94 17.28 7.53
N LEU A 16 -6.00 16.49 7.69
CA LEU A 16 -6.56 16.14 9.00
C LEU A 16 -5.51 15.47 9.90
N PHE A 17 -4.75 14.50 9.37
CA PHE A 17 -3.68 13.82 10.09
C PHE A 17 -2.63 14.80 10.62
N PHE A 18 -2.10 15.68 9.78
CA PHE A 18 -1.06 16.64 10.18
C PHE A 18 -1.59 17.76 11.08
N ASN A 19 -2.90 17.98 11.10
CA ASN A 19 -3.58 18.85 12.06
C ASN A 19 -4.05 18.11 13.33
N ASN A 20 -3.51 16.91 13.61
CA ASN A 20 -3.81 16.07 14.77
C ASN A 20 -5.28 15.64 14.89
N LYS A 21 -6.05 15.68 13.80
CA LYS A 21 -7.43 15.20 13.72
C LYS A 21 -7.48 13.75 13.26
N PHE A 22 -6.79 12.87 13.99
CA PHE A 22 -6.61 11.46 13.60
C PHE A 22 -7.93 10.71 13.44
N ASN A 23 -8.87 10.90 14.36
CA ASN A 23 -10.18 10.25 14.31
C ASN A 23 -10.99 10.66 13.07
N ASP A 24 -10.96 11.94 12.70
CA ASP A 24 -11.66 12.44 11.52
C ASP A 24 -11.02 11.89 10.24
N ALA A 25 -9.68 11.84 10.22
CA ALA A 25 -8.93 11.29 9.10
C ALA A 25 -9.19 9.79 8.91
N GLU A 26 -9.20 9.00 9.99
CA GLU A 26 -9.52 7.57 9.92
C GLU A 26 -10.99 7.36 9.53
N ALA A 27 -11.92 8.14 10.09
CA ALA A 27 -13.35 8.06 9.77
C ALA A 27 -13.64 8.39 8.30
N LEU A 28 -12.84 9.25 7.68
CA LEU A 28 -12.91 9.52 6.24
C LEU A 28 -12.41 8.32 5.42
N MET A 29 -11.30 7.69 5.83
CA MET A 29 -10.64 6.65 5.03
C MET A 29 -11.28 5.26 5.17
N LYS A 30 -11.68 4.87 6.38
CA LYS A 30 -12.11 3.51 6.73
C LYS A 30 -13.34 2.99 5.97
N PRO A 31 -14.43 3.77 5.76
CA PRO A 31 -15.66 3.27 5.16
C PRO A 31 -15.49 2.67 3.76
N MET A 32 -14.51 3.18 3.00
CA MET A 32 -14.28 2.77 1.61
C MET A 32 -13.00 1.94 1.42
N ALA A 33 -12.37 1.51 2.51
CA ALA A 33 -11.11 0.78 2.48
C ALA A 33 -11.17 -0.57 1.74
N THR A 34 -12.35 -1.15 1.49
CA THR A 34 -12.53 -2.41 0.74
C THR A 34 -12.77 -2.22 -0.75
N SER A 35 -12.94 -0.97 -1.21
CA SER A 35 -13.42 -0.66 -2.56
C SER A 35 -12.65 0.45 -3.27
N SER A 36 -11.98 1.37 -2.56
CA SER A 36 -11.18 2.44 -3.15
C SER A 36 -9.70 2.31 -2.77
N MET A 37 -8.79 2.38 -3.74
CA MET A 37 -7.36 2.16 -3.52
C MET A 37 -6.76 3.15 -2.53
N TYR A 38 -7.08 4.44 -2.64
CA TYR A 38 -6.57 5.48 -1.75
C TYR A 38 -7.11 5.35 -0.33
N HIS A 39 -8.39 5.03 -0.18
CA HIS A 39 -9.02 4.74 1.12
C HIS A 39 -8.39 3.54 1.80
N SER A 40 -8.10 2.50 1.00
CA SER A 40 -7.45 1.29 1.47
C SER A 40 -6.02 1.56 1.94
N VAL A 41 -5.24 2.33 1.17
CA VAL A 41 -3.88 2.75 1.56
C VAL A 41 -3.94 3.61 2.82
N GLY A 42 -4.80 4.63 2.87
CA GLY A 42 -4.91 5.50 4.04
C GLY A 42 -5.28 4.74 5.31
N HIS A 43 -6.30 3.88 5.26
CA HIS A 43 -6.65 3.01 6.39
C HIS A 43 -5.51 2.06 6.79
N SER A 44 -4.77 1.53 5.81
CA SER A 44 -3.58 0.70 6.07
C SER A 44 -2.46 1.49 6.75
N VAL A 45 -2.27 2.76 6.39
CA VAL A 45 -1.27 3.64 7.04
C VAL A 45 -1.64 3.90 8.50
N PHE A 46 -2.92 4.17 8.81
CA PHE A 46 -3.37 4.36 10.20
C PHE A 46 -3.10 3.12 11.06
N THR A 47 -3.57 1.95 10.62
CA THR A 47 -3.37 0.69 11.34
C THR A 47 -1.88 0.32 11.44
N TYR A 48 -1.08 0.60 10.39
CA TYR A 48 0.36 0.43 10.42
C TYR A 48 1.03 1.34 11.46
N LEU A 49 0.68 2.63 11.51
CA LEU A 49 1.23 3.55 12.51
C LEU A 49 0.90 3.10 13.93
N GLU A 50 -0.32 2.65 14.19
CA GLU A 50 -0.69 2.06 15.49
C GLU A 50 0.20 0.86 15.84
N ALA A 51 0.41 -0.06 14.89
CA ALA A 51 1.30 -1.20 15.10
C ALA A 51 2.75 -0.77 15.40
N MET A 52 3.27 0.23 14.69
CA MET A 52 4.63 0.73 14.87
C MET A 52 4.84 1.53 16.16
N LEU A 53 3.80 2.19 16.66
CA LEU A 53 3.91 3.03 17.86
C LEU A 53 3.63 2.24 19.13
N THR A 54 2.77 1.22 19.06
CA THR A 54 2.38 0.40 20.22
C THR A 54 3.23 -0.86 20.38
N PHE A 55 3.75 -1.42 19.28
CA PHE A 55 4.41 -2.73 19.25
C PHE A 55 3.57 -3.88 19.82
N GLU A 56 2.23 -3.73 19.86
CA GLU A 56 1.36 -4.78 20.36
C GLU A 56 0.96 -5.75 19.24
N GLN A 57 0.96 -7.05 19.55
CA GLN A 57 0.67 -8.11 18.58
C GLN A 57 -0.71 -7.95 17.92
N GLN A 58 -1.70 -7.45 18.65
CA GLN A 58 -3.04 -7.20 18.13
C GLN A 58 -3.04 -6.14 17.02
N HIS A 59 -2.30 -5.05 17.21
CA HIS A 59 -2.19 -3.95 16.24
C HIS A 59 -1.34 -4.38 15.04
N ILE A 60 -0.27 -5.14 15.27
CA ILE A 60 0.55 -5.73 14.21
C ILE A 60 -0.29 -6.64 13.30
N ALA A 61 -1.10 -7.54 13.89
CA ALA A 61 -1.98 -8.42 13.14
C ALA A 61 -3.04 -7.63 12.34
N ALA A 62 -3.62 -6.59 12.93
CA ALA A 62 -4.59 -5.72 12.27
C ALA A 62 -3.97 -4.98 11.06
N ALA A 63 -2.78 -4.40 11.22
CA ALA A 63 -2.05 -3.74 10.13
C ALA A 63 -1.71 -4.73 9.00
N SER A 64 -1.27 -5.94 9.36
CA SER A 64 -0.94 -7.00 8.40
C SER A 64 -2.16 -7.39 7.55
N GLU A 65 -3.35 -7.45 8.17
CA GLU A 65 -4.60 -7.74 7.46
C GLU A 65 -5.08 -6.56 6.60
N ALA A 66 -5.03 -5.33 7.12
CA ALA A 66 -5.36 -4.13 6.35
C ALA A 66 -4.49 -4.01 5.09
N LEU A 67 -3.18 -4.26 5.20
CA LEU A 67 -2.25 -4.24 4.08
C LEU A 67 -2.53 -5.37 3.06
N LYS A 68 -2.94 -6.57 3.50
CA LYS A 68 -3.38 -7.63 2.57
C LYS A 68 -4.64 -7.21 1.81
N GLN A 69 -5.61 -6.62 2.51
CA GLN A 69 -6.83 -6.10 1.90
C GLN A 69 -6.50 -5.00 0.88
N CYS A 70 -5.61 -4.07 1.22
CA CYS A 70 -5.16 -3.02 0.32
C CYS A 70 -4.56 -3.58 -0.96
N LEU A 71 -3.67 -4.58 -0.86
CA LEU A 71 -3.12 -5.25 -2.03
C LEU A 71 -4.19 -5.93 -2.88
N SER A 72 -5.20 -6.54 -2.25
CA SER A 72 -6.35 -7.14 -2.95
C SER A 72 -7.16 -6.09 -3.70
N VAL A 73 -7.42 -4.93 -3.08
CA VAL A 73 -8.12 -3.81 -3.72
C VAL A 73 -7.33 -3.28 -4.91
N CYS A 74 -6.04 -2.98 -4.74
CA CYS A 74 -5.19 -2.47 -5.82
C CYS A 74 -5.09 -3.45 -6.99
N ASN A 75 -4.94 -4.76 -6.72
CA ASN A 75 -4.87 -5.79 -7.76
C ASN A 75 -6.12 -5.86 -8.66
N ARG A 76 -7.29 -5.35 -8.22
CA ARG A 76 -8.49 -5.26 -9.08
C ARG A 76 -8.33 -4.23 -10.19
N TYR A 77 -7.51 -3.20 -9.98
CA TYR A 77 -7.29 -2.07 -10.87
C TYR A 77 -5.95 -2.12 -11.60
N ARG A 78 -5.05 -3.03 -11.23
CA ARG A 78 -3.75 -3.21 -11.90
C ARG A 78 -3.93 -3.79 -13.29
N LYS A 79 -3.00 -3.43 -14.18
CA LYS A 79 -2.90 -3.98 -15.53
C LYS A 79 -2.71 -5.49 -15.48
N LYS A 80 -3.65 -6.25 -16.03
CA LYS A 80 -3.56 -7.70 -16.11
C LYS A 80 -2.67 -8.08 -17.29
N ASN A 81 -1.40 -8.36 -17.03
CA ASN A 81 -0.51 -8.91 -18.05
C ASN A 81 -1.03 -10.30 -18.46
N THR A 82 -1.28 -10.50 -19.76
CA THR A 82 -1.56 -11.82 -20.31
C THR A 82 -0.32 -12.72 -20.15
N LEU A 83 -0.52 -14.01 -19.86
CA LEU A 83 0.53 -14.99 -19.58
C LEU A 83 1.65 -15.05 -20.65
N THR A 84 1.36 -14.61 -21.87
CA THR A 84 2.30 -14.47 -22.99
C THR A 84 3.35 -13.38 -22.79
N GLU A 85 3.09 -12.34 -22.00
CA GLU A 85 4.05 -11.28 -21.71
C GLU A 85 5.07 -11.64 -20.63
N THR A 86 4.79 -12.68 -19.82
CA THR A 86 5.61 -13.04 -18.65
C THR A 86 6.86 -13.85 -19.03
N ILE A 87 6.88 -14.49 -20.20
CA ILE A 87 7.97 -15.40 -20.61
C ILE A 87 9.25 -14.65 -21.07
N GLY A 88 9.23 -13.33 -21.22
CA GLY A 88 10.39 -12.55 -21.71
C GLY A 88 10.87 -11.37 -20.84
N LYS A 89 10.31 -11.16 -19.64
CA LYS A 89 10.41 -9.88 -18.91
C LYS A 89 11.51 -9.78 -17.84
N THR A 90 12.52 -10.65 -17.80
CA THR A 90 13.54 -10.56 -16.73
C THR A 90 14.35 -9.25 -16.77
N PHE A 91 14.37 -8.47 -17.86
CA PHE A 91 15.14 -7.22 -17.93
C PHE A 91 14.54 -6.07 -18.78
N LYS A 92 13.23 -6.07 -19.09
CA LYS A 92 12.61 -4.92 -19.77
C LYS A 92 12.11 -3.91 -18.75
N LYS A 93 12.64 -2.68 -18.84
CA LYS A 93 12.16 -1.49 -18.12
C LYS A 93 10.64 -1.38 -18.30
N VAL A 94 9.89 -1.23 -17.21
CA VAL A 94 8.43 -1.10 -17.25
C VAL A 94 8.12 0.16 -18.07
N ASN A 95 7.33 0.02 -19.14
CA ASN A 95 6.89 1.15 -19.92
C ASN A 95 5.54 1.63 -19.37
N TYR A 96 5.59 2.65 -18.52
CA TYR A 96 4.41 3.24 -17.90
C TYR A 96 3.55 4.05 -18.89
N ASP A 97 4.07 4.42 -20.07
CA ASP A 97 3.30 5.12 -21.11
C ASP A 97 2.13 4.25 -21.66
N GLN A 98 2.14 2.96 -21.34
CA GLN A 98 1.08 2.01 -21.72
C GLN A 98 0.06 1.74 -20.61
N TYR A 99 0.10 2.51 -19.53
CA TYR A 99 -0.82 2.39 -18.40
C TYR A 99 -1.84 3.52 -18.48
N THR A 100 -3.09 3.20 -18.17
CA THR A 100 -4.06 4.25 -17.83
C THR A 100 -3.68 4.86 -16.48
N ASP A 101 -4.12 6.10 -16.21
CA ASP A 101 -3.88 6.75 -14.91
C ASP A 101 -4.32 5.86 -13.75
N LEU A 102 -5.50 5.24 -13.87
CA LEU A 102 -6.02 4.32 -12.86
C LEU A 102 -5.08 3.13 -12.60
N GLU A 103 -4.54 2.51 -13.65
CA GLU A 103 -3.60 1.39 -13.52
C GLU A 103 -2.27 1.84 -12.92
N ALA A 104 -1.77 3.01 -13.30
CA ALA A 104 -0.54 3.58 -12.75
C ALA A 104 -0.69 3.87 -11.24
N HIS A 105 -1.81 4.45 -10.83
CA HIS A 105 -2.14 4.68 -9.43
C HIS A 105 -2.32 3.36 -8.65
N ALA A 106 -2.87 2.32 -9.27
CA ALA A 106 -2.98 1.01 -8.66
C ALA A 106 -1.60 0.35 -8.44
N GLU A 107 -0.65 0.52 -9.37
CA GLU A 107 0.75 0.09 -9.18
C GLU A 107 1.41 0.86 -8.03
N LEU A 108 1.25 2.19 -7.99
CA LEU A 108 1.80 3.04 -6.95
C LEU A 108 1.27 2.66 -5.55
N CYS A 109 -0.05 2.56 -5.39
CA CYS A 109 -0.68 2.16 -4.14
C CYS A 109 -0.27 0.74 -3.71
N SER A 110 -0.04 -0.16 -4.68
CA SER A 110 0.48 -1.50 -4.41
C SER A 110 1.92 -1.47 -3.92
N ALA A 111 2.77 -0.65 -4.52
CA ALA A 111 4.16 -0.49 -4.12
C ALA A 111 4.25 0.02 -2.67
N GLU A 112 3.43 1.01 -2.31
CA GLU A 112 3.37 1.55 -0.95
C GLU A 112 2.89 0.49 0.06
N ALA A 113 1.79 -0.22 -0.24
CA ALA A 113 1.31 -1.29 0.65
C ALA A 113 2.34 -2.43 0.81
N LEU A 114 3.09 -2.77 -0.25
CA LEU A 114 4.19 -3.74 -0.16
C LEU A 114 5.35 -3.23 0.69
N LEU A 115 5.67 -1.94 0.60
CA LEU A 115 6.72 -1.31 1.40
C LEU A 115 6.34 -1.34 2.89
N LEU A 116 5.14 -0.87 3.24
CA LEU A 116 4.63 -0.91 4.61
C LEU A 116 4.61 -2.35 5.15
N LYS A 117 4.16 -3.32 4.34
CA LYS A 117 4.17 -4.73 4.73
C LYS A 117 5.59 -5.28 4.92
N ALA A 118 6.56 -4.86 4.12
CA ALA A 118 7.96 -5.21 4.32
C ALA A 118 8.52 -4.62 5.62
N MET A 119 8.14 -3.38 5.93
CA MET A 119 8.52 -2.75 7.19
C MET A 119 7.90 -3.45 8.40
N LEU A 120 6.62 -3.85 8.30
CA LEU A 120 5.92 -4.57 9.36
C LEU A 120 6.59 -5.92 9.69
N THR A 121 7.20 -6.60 8.69
CA THR A 121 7.89 -7.87 8.94
C THR A 121 9.12 -7.77 9.85
N PHE A 122 9.73 -6.59 10.02
CA PHE A 122 10.83 -6.42 10.98
C PHE A 122 10.35 -6.46 12.43
N ILE A 123 9.06 -6.19 12.66
CA ILE A 123 8.46 -6.08 14.00
C ILE A 123 7.57 -7.31 14.30
N GLU A 124 7.09 -8.01 13.27
CA GLU A 124 6.48 -9.34 13.42
C GLU A 124 7.49 -10.42 13.87
N ASP A 125 8.77 -10.32 13.48
CA ASP A 125 9.83 -11.28 13.81
C ASP A 125 11.17 -10.56 14.03
N GLU A 126 11.75 -10.62 15.24
CA GLU A 126 13.08 -10.07 15.55
C GLU A 126 14.24 -10.97 15.08
N THR A 127 14.12 -11.58 13.90
CA THR A 127 15.12 -12.52 13.40
C THR A 127 15.96 -11.91 12.27
N LEU A 128 17.24 -12.28 12.18
CA LEU A 128 18.15 -11.83 11.10
C LEU A 128 17.59 -12.15 9.70
N THR A 129 16.76 -13.17 9.57
CA THR A 129 16.09 -13.56 8.33
C THR A 129 14.92 -12.63 7.96
N SER A 130 14.19 -12.07 8.94
CA SER A 130 13.19 -11.03 8.69
C SER A 130 13.87 -9.75 8.20
N LEU A 131 15.03 -9.42 8.77
CA LEU A 131 15.84 -8.25 8.39
C LEU A 131 16.29 -8.31 6.91
N ILE A 132 16.82 -9.46 6.49
CA ILE A 132 17.26 -9.68 5.10
C ILE A 132 16.08 -9.65 4.13
N LYS A 133 14.95 -10.28 4.48
CA LYS A 133 13.74 -10.29 3.64
C LYS A 133 13.13 -8.89 3.51
N GLY A 134 13.08 -8.13 4.60
CA GLY A 134 12.61 -6.75 4.60
C GLY A 134 13.47 -5.87 3.71
N GLY A 135 14.80 -5.91 3.87
CA GLY A 135 15.73 -5.15 3.03
C GLY A 135 15.61 -5.47 1.53
N MET A 136 15.43 -6.75 1.18
CA MET A 136 15.24 -7.16 -0.22
C MET A 136 13.91 -6.64 -0.82
N LYS A 137 12.83 -6.63 -0.03
CA LYS A 137 11.53 -6.08 -0.44
C LYS A 137 11.58 -4.56 -0.62
N ILE A 138 12.23 -3.82 0.29
CA ILE A 138 12.40 -2.36 0.18
C ILE A 138 13.09 -2.01 -1.14
N ARG A 139 14.18 -2.71 -1.49
CA ARG A 139 14.88 -2.50 -2.77
C ARG A 139 13.96 -2.71 -3.98
N ASN A 140 13.11 -3.73 -3.93
CA ASN A 140 12.15 -3.99 -5.00
C ASN A 140 11.07 -2.89 -5.09
N CYS A 141 10.58 -2.38 -3.95
CA CYS A 141 9.63 -1.26 -3.93
C CYS A 141 10.25 0.01 -4.53
N PHE A 142 11.49 0.32 -4.18
CA PHE A 142 12.22 1.47 -4.75
C PHE A 142 12.39 1.36 -6.28
N ALA A 143 12.53 0.16 -6.81
CA ALA A 143 12.57 -0.06 -8.25
C ALA A 143 11.22 0.16 -8.95
N MET A 144 10.09 0.08 -8.22
CA MET A 144 8.74 0.33 -8.74
C MET A 144 8.37 1.83 -8.74
N TYR A 145 9.03 2.64 -7.92
CA TYR A 145 8.83 4.10 -7.87
C TYR A 145 9.45 4.86 -9.07
N LYS A 146 10.15 4.16 -9.96
CA LYS A 146 11.01 4.74 -11.01
C LYS A 146 10.38 4.65 -12.38
#